data_AF-A0A940MNM5-F1
#
_entry.id   AF-A0A940MNM5-F1
#
_cell.length_a   1.000
_cell.length_b   1.000
_cell.length_c   1.000
_cell.angle_alpha   90.00
_cell.angle_beta   90.00
_cell.angle_gamma   90.00
#
_symmetry.space_group_name_H-M   'P 1'
#
loop_
_entity.id
_entity.type
_entity.pdbx_description
1 polymer ?
#
loop_
_entity_poly.entity_id
_entity_poly.type
_entity_poly.pdbx_seq_one_letter_code
_entity_poly.pdbx_strand_id
1 'polypeptide(L)'
;NKWQARKHGVQSRRQWRKVHLAMDTATSDIRAVAFTPSREGDSPVLPDLLGQIPEDEDIGTVTADGAYDTRRCLSAVIARGGTAIIPVRRNGRA
;
A
#
# COMPACT_ATOMS: atom_id res chain seq x y z
N ASN A 1 4.04 11.04 15.93
CA ASN A 1 3.80 11.58 14.57
C ASN A 1 4.01 13.10 14.61
N LYS A 2 5.05 13.63 13.94
CA LYS A 2 5.36 15.08 13.92
C LYS A 2 4.31 15.92 13.19
N TRP A 3 3.62 15.37 12.18
CA TRP A 3 2.52 16.04 11.48
C TRP A 3 1.29 16.21 12.38
N GLN A 4 0.91 15.17 13.13
CA GLN A 4 -0.23 15.19 14.05
C GLN A 4 -0.03 16.22 15.17
N ALA A 5 1.17 16.27 15.77
CA ALA A 5 1.49 17.27 16.78
C ALA A 5 1.42 18.70 16.20
N ARG A 6 1.90 18.90 14.96
CA ARG A 6 1.80 20.19 14.24
C ARG A 6 0.37 20.60 13.89
N LYS A 7 -0.52 19.65 13.60
CA LYS A 7 -1.90 19.94 13.17
C LYS A 7 -2.92 19.99 14.31
N HIS A 8 -2.70 19.24 15.40
CA HIS A 8 -3.74 19.00 16.41
C HIS A 8 -3.28 19.16 17.88
N GLY A 9 -2.03 19.54 18.15
CA GLY A 9 -1.55 19.77 19.52
C GLY A 9 -1.27 18.50 20.34
N VAL A 10 -1.42 18.61 21.67
CA VAL A 10 -1.07 17.55 22.65
C VAL A 10 -1.94 16.30 22.47
N GLN A 11 -1.32 15.14 22.69
CA GLN A 11 -1.84 13.78 22.52
C GLN A 11 -3.33 13.63 22.89
N SER A 12 -4.16 13.46 21.85
CA SER A 12 -5.54 12.97 21.98
C SER A 12 -5.54 11.50 22.39
N ARG A 13 -6.55 11.05 23.17
CA ARG A 13 -6.85 9.61 23.39
C ARG A 13 -7.18 8.88 22.08
N ARG A 14 -7.47 9.60 20.99
CA ARG A 14 -7.72 9.02 19.67
C ARG A 14 -6.40 8.70 18.95
N GLN A 15 -6.25 7.45 18.55
CA GLN A 15 -5.14 7.00 17.71
C GLN A 15 -5.57 7.01 16.25
N TRP A 16 -4.70 7.53 15.38
CA TRP A 16 -4.88 7.42 13.93
C TRP A 16 -4.49 6.02 13.46
N ARG A 17 -5.31 5.48 12.56
CA ARG A 17 -5.03 4.28 11.76
C ARG A 17 -4.87 4.68 10.30
N LYS A 18 -4.07 3.92 9.57
CA LYS A 18 -3.97 4.02 8.12
C LYS A 18 -5.02 3.09 7.50
N VAL A 19 -5.60 3.53 6.41
CA VAL A 19 -6.44 2.71 5.53
C VAL A 19 -5.69 2.59 4.22
N HIS A 20 -5.48 1.36 3.78
CA HIS A 20 -4.88 1.03 2.49
C HIS A 20 -5.99 0.46 1.61
N LEU A 21 -6.13 0.98 0.40
CA LEU A 21 -7.14 0.56 -0.56
C LEU A 21 -6.44 0.10 -1.84
N ALA A 22 -6.83 -1.05 -2.36
CA ALA A 22 -6.56 -1.42 -3.75
C ALA A 22 -7.84 -1.16 -4.55
N MET A 23 -7.73 -0.40 -5.64
CA MET A 23 -8.86 -0.06 -6.48
C MET A 23 -8.59 -0.49 -7.92
N ASP A 24 -9.63 -0.99 -8.58
CA ASP A 24 -9.63 -1.17 -10.02
C ASP A 24 -9.68 0.20 -10.69
N THR A 25 -8.74 0.48 -11.58
CA THR A 25 -8.65 1.81 -12.23
C THR A 25 -9.66 2.01 -13.35
N ALA A 26 -10.22 0.95 -13.91
CA ALA A 26 -11.23 1.00 -14.96
C ALA A 26 -12.63 1.19 -14.38
N THR A 27 -12.95 0.49 -13.29
CA THR A 27 -14.30 0.55 -12.67
C THR A 27 -14.38 1.48 -11.46
N SER A 28 -13.25 1.85 -10.87
CA SER A 28 -13.15 2.53 -9.56
C SER A 28 -13.65 1.69 -8.38
N ASP A 29 -13.84 0.38 -8.55
CA ASP A 29 -14.24 -0.50 -7.46
C ASP A 29 -13.10 -0.71 -6.47
N ILE A 30 -13.43 -0.71 -5.18
CA ILE A 30 -12.49 -1.14 -4.13
C ILE A 30 -12.40 -2.67 -4.18
N ARG A 31 -11.22 -3.19 -4.50
CA ARG A 31 -10.94 -4.62 -4.64
C ARG A 31 -10.36 -5.23 -3.36
N ALA A 32 -9.64 -4.44 -2.57
CA ALA A 32 -9.08 -4.88 -1.29
C ALA A 32 -8.93 -3.71 -0.31
N VAL A 33 -8.97 -4.02 1.00
CA VAL A 33 -8.77 -3.04 2.07
C VAL A 33 -7.91 -3.60 3.20
N ALA A 34 -7.05 -2.76 3.77
CA ALA A 34 -6.31 -3.10 4.98
C ALA A 34 -6.24 -1.90 5.94
N PHE A 35 -6.33 -2.19 7.23
CA PHE A 35 -6.25 -1.20 8.30
C PHE A 35 -5.03 -1.46 9.17
N THR A 36 -4.06 -0.54 9.18
CA THR A 36 -2.85 -0.67 10.00
C THR A 36 -2.76 0.45 11.04
N PRO A 37 -2.07 0.24 12.18
CA PRO A 37 -1.71 1.34 13.07
C PRO A 37 -0.83 2.38 12.36
N SER A 38 -0.95 3.65 12.74
CA SER A 38 -0.18 4.74 12.12
C SER A 38 1.35 4.61 12.17
N ARG A 39 1.88 3.74 13.04
CA ARG A 39 3.32 3.46 13.19
C ARG A 39 3.86 2.40 12.22
N GLU A 40 2.98 1.63 11.60
CA GLU A 40 3.37 0.56 10.70
C GLU A 40 3.83 1.13 9.35
N GLY A 41 4.86 0.54 8.75
CA GLY A 41 5.29 0.92 7.41
C GLY A 41 4.26 0.52 6.37
N ASP A 42 4.27 1.15 5.20
CA ASP A 42 3.28 0.88 4.16
C ASP A 42 3.64 -0.37 3.34
N SER A 43 4.94 -0.58 3.06
CA SER A 43 5.43 -1.69 2.24
C SER A 43 4.92 -3.09 2.64
N PRO A 44 4.79 -3.45 3.93
CA PRO A 44 4.30 -4.77 4.31
C PRO A 44 2.86 -5.08 3.87
N VAL A 45 2.06 -4.08 3.50
CA VAL A 45 0.61 -4.23 3.31
C VAL A 45 0.26 -4.73 1.91
N LEU A 46 1.10 -4.50 0.89
CA LEU A 46 0.74 -4.80 -0.50
C LEU A 46 0.43 -6.28 -0.77
N PRO A 47 1.22 -7.26 -0.30
CA PRO A 47 0.90 -8.67 -0.56
C PRO A 47 -0.45 -9.09 0.02
N ASP A 48 -0.80 -8.56 1.20
CA ASP A 48 -2.07 -8.87 1.86
C ASP A 48 -3.26 -8.26 1.10
N LEU A 49 -3.08 -7.11 0.45
CA LEU A 49 -4.10 -6.53 -0.43
C LEU A 49 -4.28 -7.37 -1.70
N LEU A 50 -3.18 -7.78 -2.35
CA LEU A 50 -3.25 -8.59 -3.57
C LEU A 50 -3.86 -9.99 -3.32
N GLY A 51 -3.67 -10.53 -2.12
CA GLY A 51 -4.28 -11.80 -1.70
C GLY A 51 -5.77 -11.73 -1.39
N GLN A 52 -6.37 -10.53 -1.26
CA GLN A 52 -7.82 -10.38 -1.14
C GLN A 52 -8.53 -10.40 -2.51
N ILE A 53 -7.80 -10.15 -3.60
CA ILE A 53 -8.32 -10.20 -4.96
C ILE A 53 -8.34 -11.68 -5.39
N PRO A 54 -9.48 -12.23 -5.86
CA PRO A 54 -9.59 -13.62 -6.28
C PRO A 54 -8.47 -14.06 -7.24
N GLU A 55 -7.99 -15.30 -7.10
CA GLU A 55 -6.84 -15.78 -7.88
C GLU A 55 -7.14 -15.92 -9.37
N ASP A 56 -8.41 -16.13 -9.73
CA ASP A 56 -8.92 -16.20 -11.10
C ASP A 56 -9.11 -14.82 -11.75
N GLU A 57 -8.94 -13.74 -10.98
CA GLU A 57 -8.91 -12.38 -11.52
C GLU A 57 -7.47 -11.94 -11.85
N ASP A 58 -7.31 -11.49 -13.09
CA ASP A 58 -6.05 -11.00 -13.62
C ASP A 58 -5.69 -9.61 -13.06
N ILE A 59 -4.48 -9.49 -12.53
CA ILE A 59 -3.90 -8.21 -12.12
C ILE A 59 -2.88 -7.79 -13.18
N GLY A 60 -3.29 -6.96 -14.14
CA GLY A 60 -2.39 -6.51 -15.21
C GLY A 60 -1.24 -5.63 -14.69
N THR A 61 -1.56 -4.51 -14.07
CA THR A 61 -0.57 -3.55 -13.54
C THR A 61 -0.91 -3.12 -12.13
N VAL A 62 0.10 -3.00 -11.27
CA VAL A 62 -0.03 -2.45 -9.91
C VAL A 62 0.74 -1.14 -9.84
N THR A 63 -0.01 -0.04 -9.71
CA THR A 63 0.56 1.29 -9.48
C THR A 63 0.50 1.62 -7.99
N ALA A 64 1.64 1.99 -7.41
CA ALA A 64 1.70 2.30 -5.97
C ALA A 64 2.72 3.41 -5.68
N ASP A 65 2.63 3.97 -4.48
CA ASP A 65 3.60 4.95 -3.97
C ASP A 65 5.01 4.34 -3.84
N GLY A 66 6.05 5.18 -3.93
CA GLY A 66 7.44 4.75 -3.79
C GLY A 66 7.78 4.07 -2.46
N ALA A 67 6.95 4.22 -1.41
CA ALA A 67 7.07 3.42 -0.20
C ALA A 67 6.92 1.90 -0.44
N TYR A 68 6.26 1.49 -1.53
CA TYR A 68 6.11 0.09 -1.94
C TYR A 68 7.23 -0.38 -2.88
N ASP A 69 8.23 0.44 -3.20
CA ASP A 69 9.42 0.02 -3.93
C ASP A 69 10.33 -0.82 -3.01
N THR A 70 9.94 -2.07 -2.78
CA THR A 70 10.70 -3.06 -2.02
C THR A 70 10.64 -4.42 -2.70
N ARG A 71 11.66 -5.27 -2.50
CA ARG A 71 11.70 -6.62 -3.08
C ARG A 71 10.44 -7.42 -2.74
N ARG A 72 9.94 -7.33 -1.51
CA ARG A 72 8.74 -8.06 -1.07
C ARG A 72 7.51 -7.65 -1.87
N CYS A 73 7.32 -6.35 -2.10
CA CYS A 73 6.22 -5.83 -2.90
C CYS A 73 6.33 -6.28 -4.36
N LEU A 74 7.52 -6.10 -4.97
CA LEU A 74 7.75 -6.46 -6.37
C LEU A 74 7.54 -7.97 -6.60
N SER A 75 8.05 -8.81 -5.70
CA SER A 75 7.82 -10.27 -5.76
C SER A 75 6.34 -10.64 -5.63
N ALA A 76 5.56 -9.94 -4.79
CA ALA A 76 4.13 -10.22 -4.66
C ALA A 76 3.34 -9.83 -5.92
N VAL A 77 3.70 -8.71 -6.57
CA VAL A 77 3.10 -8.31 -7.85
C VAL A 77 3.42 -9.34 -8.93
N ILE A 78 4.68 -9.77 -9.04
CA ILE A 78 5.11 -10.80 -10.00
C ILE A 78 4.41 -12.15 -9.73
N ALA A 79 4.26 -12.54 -8.47
CA ALA A 79 3.58 -13.78 -8.09
C ALA A 79 2.11 -13.81 -8.49
N ARG A 80 1.45 -12.64 -8.62
CA ARG A 80 0.09 -12.50 -9.14
C ARG A 80 0.03 -12.29 -10.66
N GLY A 81 1.15 -12.41 -11.36
CA GLY A 81 1.24 -12.24 -12.81
C GLY A 81 1.27 -10.78 -13.28
N GLY A 82 1.34 -9.81 -12.36
CA GLY A 82 1.24 -8.39 -12.69
C GLY A 82 2.58 -7.70 -12.94
N THR A 83 2.50 -6.48 -13.48
CA THR A 83 3.63 -5.56 -13.63
C THR A 83 3.56 -4.44 -12.62
N ALA A 84 4.64 -4.24 -11.84
CA ALA A 84 4.72 -3.15 -10.87
C ALA A 84 5.14 -1.83 -11.54
N ILE A 85 4.34 -0.78 -11.37
CA ILE A 85 4.63 0.59 -11.79
C ILE A 85 4.77 1.43 -10.52
N ILE A 86 5.97 1.39 -9.92
CA ILE A 86 6.24 2.03 -8.63
C ILE A 86 7.44 2.97 -8.78
N PRO A 87 7.34 4.25 -8.39
CA PRO A 87 8.46 5.17 -8.43
C PRO A 87 9.62 4.69 -7.55
N VAL A 88 10.85 4.78 -8.04
CA VAL A 88 12.05 4.44 -7.26
C VAL A 88 12.14 5.34 -6.04
N ARG A 89 12.31 4.76 -4.86
CA ARG A 89 12.46 5.54 -3.63
C ARG A 89 13.72 6.42 -3.72
N ARG A 90 13.64 7.69 -3.28
CA ARG A 90 14.74 8.68 -3.40
C ARG A 90 16.08 8.24 -2.75
N ASN A 91 16.04 7.28 -1.81
CA ASN A 91 17.22 6.67 -1.15
C ASN A 91 17.42 5.19 -1.52
N GLY A 92 16.82 4.74 -2.62
CA GLY A 92 16.88 3.36 -3.08
C GLY A 92 18.13 3.18 -3.92
N ARG A 93 19.06 2.33 -3.46
CA ARG A 93 20.09 1.80 -4.35
C ARG A 93 19.41 0.93 -5.40
N ALA A 94 19.69 1.24 -6.66
CA ALA A 94 19.45 0.39 -7.82
C ALA A 94 20.15 -0.96 -7.65
#